data_AF-S8C9A8-F1
#
_entry.id   AF-S8C9A8-F1
#
_cell.length_a   1.000
_cell.length_b   1.000
_cell.length_c   1.000
_cell.angle_alpha   90.00
_cell.angle_beta   90.00
_cell.angle_gamma   90.00
#
_symmetry.space_group_name_H-M   'P 1'
#
loop_
_entity.id
_entity.type
_entity.pdbx_description
1 polymer ?
#
loop_
_entity_poly.entity_id
_entity_poly.type
_entity_poly.pdbx_seq_one_letter_code
_entity_poly.pdbx_strand_id
1 'polypeptide(L)'
;APAEEDVSDASTKLYFGNLPYNCDSAQLAGIIQDYASPELIEVLYDRNTGRSRGFAFVTMSSVEECNTVIQNLDGSEFGGRIMRVNFSNQPKPKEPLYPETDYKLFVGNLSWSVTSESLREAFQQYGTVVGARVLYDGETGRSRGYGFVSYDTKTAMEAALKTLDGAELEGRAIRISLAQGKKQ
;
A
#
# COMPACT_ATOMS: atom_id res chain seq x y z
N ALA A 1 -7.27 27.56 -17.87
CA ALA A 1 -7.69 26.24 -18.35
C ALA A 1 -8.14 25.45 -17.13
N PRO A 2 -9.43 25.12 -16.99
CA PRO A 2 -9.84 24.18 -15.96
C PRO A 2 -9.27 22.80 -16.33
N ALA A 3 -8.61 22.17 -15.36
CA ALA A 3 -8.18 20.78 -15.48
C ALA A 3 -9.44 19.91 -15.56
N GLU A 4 -9.60 19.24 -16.69
CA GLU A 4 -10.52 18.12 -16.83
C GLU A 4 -9.99 17.00 -15.93
N GLU A 5 -10.56 16.85 -14.74
CA GLU A 5 -10.32 15.66 -13.91
C GLU A 5 -11.08 14.50 -14.54
N ASP A 6 -10.31 13.64 -15.19
CA ASP A 6 -10.69 12.40 -15.83
C ASP A 6 -11.73 11.61 -15.03
N VAL A 7 -12.86 11.40 -15.70
CA VAL A 7 -13.96 10.55 -15.26
C VAL A 7 -13.52 9.09 -15.43
N SER A 8 -13.78 8.26 -14.42
CA SER A 8 -13.83 6.78 -14.46
C SER A 8 -12.51 5.96 -14.52
N ASP A 9 -11.80 5.91 -13.39
CA ASP A 9 -11.04 4.70 -13.01
C ASP A 9 -12.06 3.63 -12.58
N ALA A 10 -12.58 2.86 -13.52
CA ALA A 10 -13.61 1.88 -13.25
C ALA A 10 -13.03 0.69 -12.45
N SER A 11 -13.17 0.74 -11.12
CA SER A 11 -12.69 -0.32 -10.22
C SER A 11 -13.35 -1.66 -10.57
N THR A 12 -12.60 -2.60 -11.11
CA THR A 12 -13.05 -3.99 -11.35
C THR A 12 -13.06 -4.84 -10.08
N LYS A 13 -12.80 -4.22 -8.93
CA LYS A 13 -12.81 -4.91 -7.64
C LYS A 13 -14.18 -4.73 -6.98
N LEU A 14 -14.79 -5.86 -6.64
CA LEU A 14 -16.04 -5.96 -5.90
C LEU A 14 -15.78 -6.32 -4.45
N TYR A 15 -16.56 -5.71 -3.56
CA TYR A 15 -16.65 -6.05 -2.15
C TYR A 15 -17.90 -6.89 -1.92
N PHE A 16 -17.70 -8.07 -1.34
CA PHE A 16 -18.76 -8.99 -0.92
C PHE A 16 -18.83 -8.95 0.60
N GLY A 17 -19.87 -8.36 1.17
CA GLY A 17 -20.13 -8.26 2.59
C GLY A 17 -21.28 -9.14 3.07
N ASN A 18 -21.37 -9.30 4.39
CA ASN A 18 -22.40 -10.09 5.06
C ASN A 18 -22.47 -11.56 4.59
N LEU A 19 -21.35 -12.11 4.14
CA LEU A 19 -21.20 -13.50 3.79
C LEU A 19 -21.36 -14.40 5.04
N PRO A 20 -21.85 -15.63 4.88
CA PRO A 20 -21.90 -16.58 5.97
C PRO A 20 -20.47 -17.01 6.36
N TYR A 21 -20.27 -17.32 7.65
CA TYR A 21 -18.92 -17.57 8.20
C TYR A 21 -18.27 -18.86 7.69
N ASN A 22 -19.06 -19.72 7.04
CA ASN A 22 -18.62 -20.92 6.34
C ASN A 22 -18.32 -20.67 4.86
N CYS A 23 -18.53 -19.45 4.34
CA CYS A 23 -18.24 -19.12 2.95
C CYS A 23 -16.73 -19.01 2.74
N ASP A 24 -16.22 -19.87 1.87
CA ASP A 24 -14.86 -19.89 1.37
C ASP A 24 -14.78 -19.36 -0.08
N SER A 25 -13.57 -19.19 -0.58
CA SER A 25 -13.32 -18.63 -1.91
C SER A 25 -13.88 -19.51 -3.03
N ALA A 26 -13.94 -20.83 -2.86
CA ALA A 26 -14.45 -21.74 -3.88
C ALA A 26 -15.98 -21.66 -3.97
N GLN A 27 -16.67 -21.56 -2.83
CA GLN A 27 -18.11 -21.30 -2.82
C GLN A 27 -18.45 -19.96 -3.45
N LEU A 28 -17.72 -18.90 -3.09
CA LEU A 28 -17.92 -17.58 -3.67
C LEU A 28 -17.65 -17.58 -5.19
N ALA A 29 -16.59 -18.26 -5.63
CA ALA A 29 -16.28 -18.44 -7.04
C ALA A 29 -17.44 -19.08 -7.80
N GLY A 30 -18.02 -20.16 -7.26
CA GLY A 30 -19.13 -20.86 -7.91
C GLY A 30 -20.37 -19.99 -8.11
N ILE A 31 -20.69 -19.11 -7.16
CA ILE A 31 -21.83 -18.19 -7.27
C ILE A 31 -21.55 -17.11 -8.30
N ILE A 32 -20.32 -16.58 -8.33
CA ILE A 32 -19.93 -15.50 -9.22
C ILE A 32 -19.79 -16.01 -10.66
N GLN A 33 -19.24 -17.22 -10.83
CA GLN A 33 -18.95 -17.82 -12.14
C GLN A 33 -20.18 -17.98 -13.04
N ASP A 34 -21.38 -18.02 -12.46
CA ASP A 34 -22.65 -18.03 -13.20
C ASP A 34 -22.93 -16.69 -13.93
N TYR A 35 -22.36 -15.59 -13.42
CA TYR A 35 -22.60 -14.23 -13.92
C TYR A 35 -21.35 -13.56 -14.51
N ALA A 36 -20.16 -13.89 -14.00
CA ALA A 36 -18.90 -13.24 -14.32
C ALA A 36 -17.71 -14.16 -14.05
N SER A 37 -16.56 -13.88 -14.67
CA SER A 37 -15.32 -14.61 -14.40
C SER A 37 -14.41 -13.85 -13.44
N PRO A 38 -14.34 -14.23 -12.14
CA PRO A 38 -13.45 -13.59 -11.19
C PRO A 38 -12.00 -13.99 -11.45
N GLU A 39 -11.09 -13.01 -11.54
CA GLU A 39 -9.65 -13.24 -11.66
C GLU A 39 -9.01 -13.56 -10.31
N LEU A 40 -9.45 -12.88 -9.25
CA LEU A 40 -8.90 -13.04 -7.91
C LEU A 40 -9.99 -12.97 -6.85
N ILE A 41 -9.99 -13.92 -5.91
CA ILE A 41 -10.93 -13.97 -4.79
C ILE A 41 -10.14 -13.97 -3.48
N GLU A 42 -10.31 -12.92 -2.69
CA GLU A 42 -9.70 -12.73 -1.38
C GLU A 42 -10.76 -12.77 -0.28
N VAL A 43 -10.98 -13.93 0.33
CA VAL A 43 -11.84 -14.03 1.53
C VAL A 43 -11.02 -13.65 2.77
N LEU A 44 -11.50 -12.71 3.57
CA LEU A 44 -10.80 -12.35 4.80
C LEU A 44 -11.27 -13.25 5.94
N TYR A 45 -10.32 -13.89 6.59
CA TYR A 45 -10.53 -14.72 7.77
C TYR A 45 -10.06 -13.99 9.03
N ASP A 46 -10.79 -14.18 10.11
CA ASP A 46 -10.44 -13.72 11.42
C ASP A 46 -9.22 -14.51 11.91
N ARG A 47 -8.10 -13.82 12.11
CA ARG A 47 -6.81 -14.44 12.43
C ARG A 47 -6.81 -15.18 13.77
N ASN A 48 -7.72 -14.84 14.67
CA ASN A 48 -7.79 -15.40 16.02
C ASN A 48 -8.68 -16.64 16.07
N THR A 49 -9.74 -16.70 15.27
CA THR A 49 -10.74 -17.78 15.29
C THR A 49 -10.72 -18.67 14.05
N GLY A 50 -10.00 -18.28 12.99
CA GLY A 50 -9.98 -18.98 11.70
C GLY A 50 -11.30 -18.91 10.93
N ARG A 51 -12.29 -18.17 11.41
CA ARG A 51 -13.61 -18.02 10.78
C ARG A 51 -13.59 -16.90 9.76
N SER A 52 -14.31 -17.03 8.65
CA SER A 52 -14.47 -15.93 7.70
C SER A 52 -15.03 -14.70 8.43
N ARG A 53 -14.48 -13.51 8.17
CA ARG A 53 -14.99 -12.25 8.76
C ARG A 53 -16.35 -11.84 8.20
N GLY A 54 -16.94 -12.68 7.34
CA GLY A 54 -18.19 -12.42 6.65
C GLY A 54 -18.04 -11.41 5.51
N PHE A 55 -16.82 -11.23 4.99
CA PHE A 55 -16.60 -10.45 3.80
C PHE A 55 -15.42 -10.95 2.97
N ALA A 56 -15.47 -10.66 1.68
CA ALA A 56 -14.47 -11.01 0.69
C ALA A 56 -14.32 -9.88 -0.32
N PHE A 57 -13.18 -9.84 -0.99
CA PHE A 57 -12.95 -8.99 -2.14
C PHE A 57 -12.72 -9.84 -3.38
N VAL A 58 -13.28 -9.42 -4.50
CA VAL A 58 -13.17 -10.14 -5.75
C VAL A 58 -12.77 -9.18 -6.85
N THR A 59 -11.69 -9.49 -7.56
CA THR A 59 -11.29 -8.76 -8.76
C THR A 59 -11.88 -9.45 -9.98
N MET A 60 -12.65 -8.72 -10.78
CA MET A 60 -13.23 -9.20 -12.04
C MET A 60 -12.36 -8.82 -13.22
N SER A 61 -12.58 -9.51 -14.34
CA SER A 61 -11.89 -9.25 -15.61
C SER A 61 -12.43 -7.98 -16.29
N SER A 62 -13.71 -7.66 -16.11
CA SER A 62 -14.34 -6.45 -16.67
C SER A 62 -15.27 -5.73 -15.67
N VAL A 63 -15.45 -4.43 -15.90
CA VAL A 63 -16.39 -3.57 -15.15
C VAL A 63 -17.84 -3.91 -15.48
N GLU A 64 -18.10 -4.36 -16.71
CA GLU A 64 -19.43 -4.77 -17.15
C GLU A 64 -19.90 -6.00 -16.36
N GLU A 65 -18.99 -6.95 -16.14
CA GLU A 65 -19.19 -8.09 -15.26
C GLU A 65 -19.43 -7.64 -13.82
N CYS A 66 -18.68 -6.66 -13.33
CA CYS A 66 -18.87 -6.11 -11.98
C CYS A 66 -20.29 -5.58 -11.77
N ASN A 67 -20.80 -4.78 -12.71
CA ASN A 67 -22.16 -4.25 -12.64
C ASN A 67 -23.20 -5.38 -12.68
N THR A 68 -23.02 -6.36 -13.56
CA THR A 68 -23.90 -7.53 -13.66
C THR A 68 -23.95 -8.30 -12.35
N VAL A 69 -22.77 -8.53 -11.75
CA VAL A 69 -22.64 -9.24 -10.48
C VAL A 69 -23.29 -8.45 -9.34
N ILE A 70 -23.04 -7.14 -9.23
CA ILE A 70 -23.70 -6.31 -8.21
C ILE A 70 -25.22 -6.36 -8.37
N GLN A 71 -25.73 -6.21 -9.59
CA GLN A 71 -27.17 -6.19 -9.84
C GLN A 71 -27.87 -7.53 -9.55
N ASN A 72 -27.20 -8.65 -9.79
CA ASN A 72 -27.79 -9.98 -9.58
C ASN A 72 -27.51 -10.55 -8.17
N LEU A 73 -26.36 -10.23 -7.58
CA LEU A 73 -25.92 -10.81 -6.32
C LEU A 73 -26.10 -9.88 -5.11
N ASP A 74 -26.16 -8.56 -5.27
CA ASP A 74 -26.48 -7.67 -4.13
C ASP A 74 -27.91 -7.92 -3.65
N GLY A 75 -28.07 -8.20 -2.36
CA GLY A 75 -29.37 -8.50 -1.78
C GLY A 75 -29.80 -9.97 -1.91
N SER A 76 -28.97 -10.83 -2.51
CA SER A 76 -29.25 -12.26 -2.59
C SER A 76 -29.08 -12.94 -1.23
N GLU A 77 -29.91 -13.96 -0.93
CA GLU A 77 -29.76 -14.75 0.28
C GLU A 77 -28.81 -15.93 0.06
N PHE A 78 -27.71 -15.96 0.81
CA PHE A 78 -26.74 -17.04 0.81
C PHE A 78 -26.45 -17.53 2.24
N GLY A 79 -26.76 -18.80 2.52
CA GLY A 79 -26.56 -19.41 3.84
C GLY A 79 -27.37 -18.76 4.96
N GLY A 80 -28.59 -18.27 4.65
CA GLY A 80 -29.45 -17.55 5.60
C GLY A 80 -28.99 -16.12 5.91
N ARG A 81 -28.11 -15.55 5.08
CA ARG A 81 -27.66 -14.16 5.17
C ARG A 81 -27.82 -13.45 3.84
N ILE A 82 -28.20 -12.18 3.90
CA ILE A 82 -28.31 -11.34 2.71
C ILE A 82 -26.92 -10.85 2.32
N MET A 83 -26.36 -11.40 1.26
CA MET A 83 -25.08 -10.98 0.73
C MET A 83 -25.18 -9.54 0.21
N ARG A 84 -24.14 -8.76 0.46
CA ARG A 84 -24.01 -7.39 -0.04
C ARG A 84 -22.88 -7.32 -1.03
N VAL A 85 -23.14 -6.84 -2.24
CA VAL A 85 -22.14 -6.76 -3.30
C VAL A 85 -22.08 -5.32 -3.76
N ASN A 86 -20.90 -4.70 -3.65
CA ASN A 86 -20.71 -3.30 -4.04
C ASN A 86 -19.35 -3.14 -4.71
N PHE A 87 -19.15 -2.05 -5.45
CA PHE A 87 -17.81 -1.68 -5.89
C PHE A 87 -16.92 -1.47 -4.67
N SER A 88 -15.76 -2.13 -4.69
CA SER A 88 -14.76 -1.98 -3.65
C SER A 88 -14.10 -0.63 -3.81
N ASN A 89 -14.59 0.36 -3.06
CA ASN A 89 -13.82 1.55 -2.73
C ASN A 89 -12.79 1.17 -1.67
N GLN A 90 -11.80 0.34 -2.03
CA GLN A 90 -10.58 0.39 -1.24
C GLN A 90 -10.06 1.81 -1.42
N PRO A 91 -9.81 2.59 -0.35
CA PRO A 91 -8.93 3.72 -0.50
C PRO A 91 -7.68 3.16 -1.17
N LYS A 92 -7.31 3.71 -2.34
CA LYS A 92 -6.08 3.33 -3.06
C LYS A 92 -5.02 3.14 -1.98
N PRO A 93 -4.28 1.99 -1.94
CA PRO A 93 -3.21 1.83 -0.95
C PRO A 93 -2.44 3.12 -1.02
N LYS A 94 -2.41 3.90 0.08
CA LYS A 94 -1.90 5.28 0.07
C LYS A 94 -0.62 5.20 -0.72
N GLU A 95 -0.65 5.75 -1.94
CA GLU A 95 0.51 5.70 -2.81
C GLU A 95 1.62 6.20 -1.91
N PRO A 96 2.68 5.40 -1.68
CA PRO A 96 3.70 5.85 -0.76
C PRO A 96 4.05 7.23 -1.30
N LEU A 97 3.93 8.26 -0.45
CA LEU A 97 4.07 9.66 -0.85
C LEU A 97 5.41 9.94 -1.56
N TYR A 98 6.25 8.93 -1.61
CA TYR A 98 7.53 8.81 -2.26
C TYR A 98 7.58 7.45 -2.98
N PRO A 99 7.83 7.40 -4.29
CA PRO A 99 8.05 6.15 -4.99
C PRO A 99 9.25 5.41 -4.37
N GLU A 100 9.00 4.20 -3.86
CA GLU A 100 10.07 3.34 -3.34
C GLU A 100 10.80 2.71 -4.52
N THR A 101 11.96 3.27 -4.87
CA THR A 101 12.86 2.68 -5.87
C THR A 101 13.72 1.58 -5.27
N ASP A 102 14.29 0.71 -6.11
CA ASP A 102 15.31 -0.27 -5.73
C ASP A 102 16.57 0.37 -5.10
N TYR A 103 16.73 1.69 -5.27
CA TYR A 103 17.88 2.48 -4.80
C TYR A 103 17.60 3.16 -3.47
N LYS A 104 17.23 2.37 -2.46
CA LYS A 104 16.87 2.85 -1.14
C LYS A 104 18.04 2.75 -0.15
N LEU A 105 18.25 3.82 0.60
CA LEU A 105 19.20 3.95 1.70
C LEU A 105 18.46 4.06 3.03
N PHE A 106 18.99 3.38 4.03
CA PHE A 106 18.65 3.54 5.43
C PHE A 106 19.60 4.58 6.03
N VAL A 107 19.05 5.56 6.72
CA VAL A 107 19.81 6.60 7.42
C VAL A 107 19.49 6.51 8.90
N GLY A 108 20.45 6.04 9.69
CA GLY A 108 20.37 5.92 11.14
C GLY A 108 21.15 7.02 11.86
N ASN A 109 20.96 7.08 13.18
CA ASN A 109 21.59 8.05 14.07
C ASN A 109 21.29 9.53 13.71
N LEU A 110 20.10 9.77 13.15
CA LEU A 110 19.62 11.12 12.88
C LEU A 110 19.34 11.87 14.18
N SER A 111 19.57 13.18 14.16
CA SER A 111 19.11 14.05 15.25
C SER A 111 17.58 14.07 15.32
N TRP A 112 17.04 14.30 16.52
CA TRP A 112 15.58 14.32 16.69
C TRP A 112 14.93 15.52 16.01
N SER A 113 15.71 16.57 15.76
CA SER A 113 15.32 17.76 14.99
C SER A 113 15.22 17.50 13.49
N VAL A 114 15.83 16.42 12.98
CA VAL A 114 15.87 16.14 11.55
C VAL A 114 14.48 15.76 11.06
N THR A 115 13.98 16.53 10.11
CA THR A 115 12.74 16.23 9.40
C THR A 115 13.00 15.52 8.08
N SER A 116 11.94 14.94 7.50
CA SER A 116 12.00 14.39 6.14
C SER A 116 12.45 15.42 5.10
N GLU A 117 12.11 16.70 5.30
CA GLU A 117 12.51 17.80 4.41
C GLU A 117 14.01 18.09 4.54
N SER A 118 14.52 18.32 5.75
CA SER A 118 15.94 18.59 5.96
C SER A 118 16.82 17.41 5.51
N LEU A 119 16.35 16.19 5.74
CA LEU A 119 17.00 14.97 5.28
C LEU A 119 16.99 14.88 3.76
N ARG A 120 15.89 15.23 3.09
CA ARG A 120 15.85 15.32 1.62
C ARG A 120 16.85 16.34 1.11
N GLU A 121 16.87 17.55 1.65
CA GLU A 121 17.74 18.64 1.20
C GLU A 121 19.23 18.29 1.35
N ALA A 122 19.62 17.69 2.47
CA ALA A 122 21.00 17.24 2.69
C ALA A 122 21.42 16.16 1.68
N PHE A 123 20.52 15.22 1.37
CA PHE A 123 20.80 14.11 0.45
C PHE A 123 20.67 14.51 -1.03
N GLN A 124 19.87 15.54 -1.34
CA GLN A 124 19.66 16.05 -2.70
C GLN A 124 20.91 16.75 -3.27
N GLN A 125 21.83 17.20 -2.42
CA GLN A 125 23.13 17.75 -2.84
C GLN A 125 24.02 16.71 -3.52
N TYR A 126 23.83 15.43 -3.23
CA TYR A 126 24.66 14.33 -3.73
C TYR A 126 23.98 13.54 -4.85
N GLY A 127 22.70 13.83 -5.13
CA GLY A 127 21.98 13.26 -6.27
C GLY A 127 20.47 13.46 -6.18
N THR A 128 19.76 12.98 -7.19
CA THR A 128 18.29 13.14 -7.26
C THR A 128 17.58 12.21 -6.29
N VAL A 129 17.12 12.77 -5.17
CA VAL A 129 16.28 12.08 -4.19
C VAL A 129 14.84 12.04 -4.68
N VAL A 130 14.34 10.84 -4.95
CA VAL A 130 12.93 10.61 -5.32
C VAL A 130 12.04 10.48 -4.09
N GLY A 131 12.63 10.11 -2.95
CA GLY A 131 11.89 9.88 -1.73
C GLY A 131 12.71 10.08 -0.47
N ALA A 132 12.14 10.74 0.54
CA ALA A 132 12.79 10.88 1.84
C ALA A 132 11.74 10.80 2.94
N ARG A 133 11.96 9.94 3.93
CA ARG A 133 11.04 9.75 5.05
C ARG A 133 11.77 9.45 6.34
N VAL A 134 11.56 10.29 7.33
CA VAL A 134 11.97 10.01 8.72
C VAL A 134 10.86 9.22 9.41
N LEU A 135 11.24 8.24 10.23
CA LEU A 135 10.27 7.51 11.05
C LEU A 135 10.11 8.22 12.40
N TYR A 136 8.87 8.53 12.71
CA TYR A 136 8.47 9.12 13.98
C TYR A 136 7.78 8.06 14.83
N ASP A 137 7.96 8.15 16.13
CA ASP A 137 7.28 7.37 17.13
C ASP A 137 5.82 7.83 17.21
N GLY A 138 4.89 6.90 16.98
CA GLY A 138 3.45 7.22 16.89
C GLY A 138 2.80 7.57 18.23
N GLU A 139 3.44 7.20 19.35
CA GLU A 139 2.91 7.45 20.70
C GLU A 139 3.39 8.80 21.25
N THR A 140 4.63 9.19 20.93
CA THR A 140 5.25 10.42 21.45
C THR A 140 5.42 11.52 20.40
N GLY A 141 5.20 11.23 19.12
CA GLY A 141 5.44 12.16 18.01
C GLY A 141 6.92 12.49 17.77
N ARG A 142 7.85 11.82 18.47
CA ARG A 142 9.29 12.11 18.40
C ARG A 142 9.95 11.29 17.29
N SER A 143 10.95 11.85 16.62
CA SER A 143 11.75 11.13 15.63
C SER A 143 12.39 9.88 16.26
N ARG A 144 12.28 8.72 15.62
CA ARG A 144 12.95 7.48 16.07
C ARG A 144 14.48 7.52 15.86
N GLY A 145 15.00 8.62 15.32
CA GLY A 145 16.43 8.80 15.03
C GLY A 145 16.89 8.02 13.81
N TYR A 146 15.97 7.63 12.93
CA TYR A 146 16.29 7.00 11.66
C TYR A 146 15.22 7.28 10.60
N GLY A 147 15.61 7.13 9.34
CA GLY A 147 14.79 7.37 8.16
C GLY A 147 15.28 6.59 6.96
N PHE A 148 14.60 6.83 5.84
CA PHE A 148 14.89 6.21 4.56
C PHE A 148 14.95 7.26 3.46
N VAL A 149 15.88 7.08 2.52
CA VAL A 149 16.04 7.90 1.33
C VAL A 149 16.02 6.99 0.12
N SER A 150 15.23 7.32 -0.89
CA SER A 150 15.21 6.66 -2.19
C SER A 150 15.79 7.61 -3.22
N TYR A 151 16.70 7.08 -4.04
CA TYR A 151 17.30 7.81 -5.16
C TYR A 151 16.71 7.37 -6.49
N ASP A 152 16.82 8.24 -7.49
CA ASP A 152 16.44 7.93 -8.88
C ASP A 152 17.42 6.95 -9.52
N THR A 153 18.71 7.08 -9.20
CA THR A 153 19.79 6.29 -9.82
C THR A 153 20.64 5.56 -8.78
N LYS A 154 21.12 4.37 -9.17
CA LYS A 154 22.05 3.57 -8.35
C LYS A 154 23.35 4.33 -8.05
N THR A 155 23.88 5.06 -9.02
CA THR A 155 25.14 5.79 -8.89
C THR A 155 25.05 6.90 -7.85
N ALA A 156 23.96 7.68 -7.84
CA ALA A 156 23.71 8.68 -6.81
C ALA A 156 23.58 8.05 -5.41
N MET A 157 22.86 6.92 -5.32
CA MET A 157 22.72 6.16 -4.09
C MET A 157 24.07 5.67 -3.54
N GLU A 158 24.89 5.03 -4.37
CA GLU A 158 26.21 4.49 -3.97
C GLU A 158 27.19 5.61 -3.59
N ALA A 159 27.17 6.74 -4.32
CA ALA A 159 27.98 7.91 -4.01
C ALA A 159 27.58 8.54 -2.67
N ALA A 160 26.28 8.73 -2.42
CA ALA A 160 25.76 9.24 -1.15
C ALA A 160 26.08 8.29 0.00
N LEU A 161 25.86 6.98 -0.18
CA LEU A 161 26.20 5.97 0.82
C LEU A 161 27.68 6.06 1.23
N LYS A 162 28.60 6.18 0.27
CA LYS A 162 30.03 6.19 0.57
C LYS A 162 30.54 7.54 1.12
N THR A 163 29.90 8.64 0.74
CA THR A 163 30.36 10.00 1.08
C THR A 163 29.71 10.52 2.36
N LEU A 164 28.44 10.17 2.59
CA LEU A 164 27.65 10.66 3.72
C LEU A 164 27.59 9.67 4.90
N ASP A 165 28.06 8.42 4.75
CA ASP A 165 28.19 7.52 5.90
C ASP A 165 29.24 8.07 6.88
N GLY A 166 28.78 8.38 8.10
CA GLY A 166 29.59 9.04 9.12
C GLY A 166 29.63 10.57 9.04
N ALA A 167 28.88 11.19 8.11
CA ALA A 167 28.82 12.66 8.01
C ALA A 167 28.10 13.28 9.21
N GLU A 168 28.49 14.48 9.62
CA GLU A 168 27.79 15.20 10.69
C GLU A 168 26.59 15.97 10.14
N LEU A 169 25.39 15.66 10.65
CA LEU A 169 24.14 16.33 10.30
C LEU A 169 23.42 16.75 11.59
N GLU A 170 23.19 18.05 11.73
CA GLU A 170 22.67 18.68 12.96
C GLU A 170 23.41 18.26 14.25
N GLY A 171 24.75 18.18 14.16
CA GLY A 171 25.62 17.85 15.30
C GLY A 171 25.63 16.37 15.69
N ARG A 172 25.15 15.48 14.81
CA ARG A 172 25.24 14.02 14.98
C ARG A 172 25.79 13.35 13.73
N ALA A 173 26.72 12.42 13.92
CA ALA A 173 27.23 11.59 12.83
C ALA A 173 26.14 10.63 12.33
N ILE A 174 25.62 10.86 11.13
CA ILE A 174 24.61 10.00 10.51
C ILE A 174 25.27 8.72 10.00
N ARG A 175 24.52 7.64 10.01
CA ARG A 175 24.98 6.34 9.52
C ARG A 175 24.13 5.92 8.35
N ILE A 176 24.74 5.60 7.23
CA ILE A 176 24.01 5.25 6.01
C ILE A 176 24.29 3.79 5.67
N SER A 177 23.25 3.07 5.30
CA SER A 177 23.36 1.68 4.88
C SER A 177 22.39 1.41 3.74
N LEU A 178 22.67 0.40 2.93
CA LEU A 178 21.71 -0.05 1.93
C LEU A 178 20.44 -0.48 2.67
N ALA A 179 19.30 0.13 2.32
CA ALA A 179 18.04 -0.35 2.85
C ALA A 179 17.75 -1.67 2.17
N GLN A 180 17.89 -2.78 2.91
CA GLN A 180 17.34 -4.05 2.48
C GLN A 180 15.82 -3.92 2.52
N GLY A 181 15.23 -3.43 1.41
CA GLY A 181 13.83 -3.70 1.12
C GLY A 181 13.66 -5.21 1.23
N LYS A 182 12.70 -5.66 2.04
CA LYS A 182 12.35 -7.08 2.12
C LYS A 182 12.11 -7.54 0.68
N LYS A 183 13.05 -8.33 0.13
CA LYS A 183 12.78 -9.17 -1.03
C LYS A 183 11.60 -10.05 -0.62
N GLN A 184 10.44 -9.78 -1.22
CA GLN A 184 9.32 -10.70 -1.20
C GLN A 184 9.53 -11.72 -2.31
#